data_AF-A1BIK2-F1
#
_entry.id   AF-A1BIK2-F1
#
_cell.length_a   1.000
_cell.length_b   1.000
_cell.length_c   1.000
_cell.angle_alpha   90.00
_cell.angle_beta   90.00
_cell.angle_gamma   90.00
#
_symmetry.space_group_name_H-M   'P 1'
#
loop_
_entity.id
_entity.type
_entity.pdbx_description
1 polymer ?
#
loop_
_entity_poly.entity_id
_entity_poly.type
_entity_poly.pdbx_seq_one_letter_code
_entity_poly.pdbx_strand_id
1 'polypeptide(L)'
;MKFIFEGIALILVNTFTVWVISGGIFGYAIFSLLRSRKALALCQESVDVAINLVKNYNKPEDLYTEYEQVNSSLESNHILSQPWREFNKTILKPEAPGDKQILHSPFPASHYFTTDRLLQNSIPLHFYHALPNYLTGAGILGTFVGLAAGIYLAQEGLSNPALVLKALQLLLDGASLSFVTSIAGLLGSIVFAVGFKNNLHKFDNNRAKLVDMLDANIEFLSLEQLNKQELDLSRQRTDSLDTFFNQIAFNLTEHFGDVVQ
;
A
#
# COMPACT_ATOMS: atom_id res chain seq x y z
N MET A 1 27.49 -16.91 40.75
CA MET A 1 26.39 -17.03 39.77
C MET A 1 25.02 -16.69 40.40
N LYS A 2 24.64 -17.28 41.56
CA LYS A 2 23.41 -16.91 42.31
C LYS A 2 23.23 -15.40 42.57
N PHE A 3 24.24 -14.73 43.12
CA PHE A 3 24.18 -13.28 43.41
C PHE A 3 23.92 -12.39 42.20
N ILE A 4 24.35 -12.81 40.99
CA ILE A 4 24.11 -12.05 39.76
C ILE A 4 22.63 -12.20 39.34
N PHE A 5 22.08 -13.41 39.46
CA PHE A 5 20.67 -13.68 39.17
C PHE A 5 19.72 -12.98 40.17
N GLU A 6 20.06 -12.94 41.46
CA GLU A 6 19.32 -12.17 42.47
C GLU A 6 19.35 -10.67 42.19
N GLY A 7 20.52 -10.12 41.85
CA GLY A 7 20.64 -8.70 41.50
C GLY A 7 19.80 -8.33 40.29
N ILE A 8 19.81 -9.18 39.24
CA ILE A 8 19.00 -8.98 38.04
C ILE A 8 17.51 -9.12 38.36
N ALA A 9 17.10 -10.11 39.16
CA ALA A 9 15.71 -10.31 39.55
C ALA A 9 15.17 -9.12 40.37
N LEU A 10 15.97 -8.58 41.30
CA LEU A 10 15.62 -7.39 42.08
C LEU A 10 15.47 -6.15 41.19
N ILE A 11 16.32 -5.98 40.17
CA ILE A 11 16.21 -4.87 39.21
C ILE A 11 14.96 -5.02 38.33
N LEU A 12 14.65 -6.25 37.89
CA LEU A 12 13.50 -6.55 37.04
C LEU A 12 12.15 -6.40 37.77
N VAL A 13 12.11 -6.71 39.07
CA VAL A 13 10.92 -6.54 39.92
C VAL A 13 10.87 -5.14 40.54
N ASN A 14 11.86 -4.28 40.27
CA ASN A 14 11.80 -2.90 40.73
C ASN A 14 10.70 -2.14 39.97
N THR A 15 9.78 -1.52 40.72
CA THR A 15 8.68 -0.72 40.18
C THR A 15 9.17 0.33 39.18
N PHE A 16 10.27 1.03 39.47
CA PHE A 16 10.82 2.04 38.57
C PHE A 16 11.26 1.44 37.23
N THR A 17 11.97 0.31 37.23
CA THR A 17 12.42 -0.37 36.01
C THR A 17 11.23 -0.78 35.14
N VAL A 18 10.18 -1.32 35.77
CA VAL A 18 8.96 -1.76 35.08
C VAL A 18 8.24 -0.59 34.40
N TRP A 19 8.13 0.55 35.09
CA TRP A 19 7.57 1.77 34.51
C TRP A 19 8.43 2.31 33.36
N VAL A 20 9.75 2.25 33.47
CA VAL A 20 10.67 2.66 32.38
C VAL A 20 10.52 1.75 31.16
N ILE A 21 10.47 0.43 31.34
CA ILE A 21 10.27 -0.53 30.24
C ILE A 21 8.89 -0.30 29.59
N SER A 22 7.84 -0.22 30.40
CA SER A 22 6.46 0.00 29.92
C SER A 22 6.32 1.32 29.17
N GLY A 23 6.89 2.40 29.72
CA GLY A 23 6.97 3.70 29.08
C GLY A 23 7.81 3.68 27.80
N GLY A 24 8.87 2.90 27.75
CA GLY A 24 9.68 2.68 26.55
C GLY A 24 8.92 1.96 25.44
N ILE A 25 8.19 0.88 25.76
CA ILE A 25 7.34 0.15 24.79
C ILE A 25 6.27 1.08 24.22
N PHE A 26 5.56 1.79 25.09
CA PHE A 26 4.49 2.69 24.67
C PHE A 26 5.02 3.92 23.91
N GLY A 27 6.12 4.49 24.38
CA GLY A 27 6.83 5.59 23.72
C GLY A 27 7.34 5.20 22.33
N TYR A 28 7.88 3.99 22.18
CA TYR A 28 8.30 3.45 20.89
C TYR A 28 7.10 3.26 19.95
N ALA A 29 5.97 2.77 20.45
CA ALA A 29 4.74 2.65 19.67
C ALA A 29 4.26 4.02 19.14
N ILE A 30 4.23 5.05 20.00
CA ILE A 30 3.88 6.42 19.61
C ILE A 30 4.88 7.00 18.62
N PHE A 31 6.19 6.88 18.90
CA PHE A 31 7.24 7.38 18.02
C PHE A 31 7.16 6.75 16.63
N SER A 32 6.96 5.44 16.57
CA SER A 32 6.76 4.68 15.32
C SER A 32 5.49 5.13 14.57
N LEU A 33 4.40 5.38 15.29
CA LEU A 33 3.17 5.92 14.71
C LEU A 33 3.37 7.33 14.13
N LEU A 34 4.09 8.21 14.83
CA LEU A 34 4.40 9.55 14.33
C LEU A 34 5.33 9.52 13.11
N ARG A 35 6.33 8.63 13.12
CA ARG A 35 7.27 8.45 12.00
C ARG A 35 6.54 7.93 10.76
N SER A 36 5.73 6.88 10.90
CA SER A 36 4.92 6.33 9.80
C SER A 36 3.90 7.34 9.27
N ARG A 37 3.28 8.14 10.15
CA ARG A 37 2.41 9.25 9.76
C ARG A 37 3.10 10.28 8.89
N LYS A 38 4.28 10.75 9.31
CA LYS A 38 5.07 11.72 8.53
C LYS A 38 5.47 11.14 7.18
N ALA A 39 5.92 9.89 7.14
CA ALA A 39 6.27 9.22 5.89
C ALA A 39 5.07 9.07 4.95
N LEU A 40 3.91 8.64 5.46
CA LEU A 40 2.68 8.55 4.68
C LEU A 40 2.19 9.93 4.20
N ALA A 41 2.35 10.98 5.00
CA ALA A 41 1.96 12.34 4.61
C ALA A 41 2.78 12.86 3.43
N LEU A 42 4.09 12.58 3.39
CA LEU A 42 4.94 12.90 2.24
C LEU A 42 4.47 12.17 0.97
N CYS A 43 4.13 10.88 1.11
CA CYS A 43 3.57 10.13 0.00
C CYS A 43 2.21 10.67 -0.45
N GLN A 44 1.38 11.07 0.50
CA GLN A 44 0.07 11.62 0.22
C GLN A 44 0.17 12.96 -0.53
N GLU A 45 1.10 13.83 -0.13
CA GLU A 45 1.38 15.08 -0.83
C GLU A 45 1.80 14.83 -2.30
N SER A 46 2.65 13.83 -2.56
CA SER A 46 3.05 13.49 -3.93
C SER A 46 1.89 13.03 -4.81
N VAL A 47 0.93 12.30 -4.22
CA VAL A 47 -0.26 11.80 -4.92
C VAL A 47 -1.24 12.95 -5.12
N ASP A 48 -1.41 13.83 -4.13
CA ASP A 48 -2.28 15.00 -4.21
C ASP A 48 -1.80 16.00 -5.29
N VAL A 49 -0.48 16.19 -5.43
CA VAL A 49 0.08 16.99 -6.54
C VAL A 49 -0.29 16.38 -7.89
N ALA A 50 -0.18 15.06 -8.05
CA ALA A 50 -0.57 14.38 -9.28
C ALA A 50 -2.07 14.46 -9.56
N ILE A 51 -2.91 14.30 -8.54
CA ILE A 51 -4.36 14.48 -8.64
C ILE A 51 -4.67 15.89 -9.13
N ASN A 52 -4.08 16.92 -8.52
CA ASN A 52 -4.34 18.30 -8.90
C ASN A 52 -3.87 18.63 -10.33
N LEU A 53 -2.77 18.01 -10.80
CA LEU A 53 -2.33 18.13 -12.19
C LEU A 53 -3.36 17.54 -13.15
N VAL A 54 -3.81 16.30 -12.92
CA VAL A 54 -4.77 15.61 -13.80
C VAL A 54 -6.17 16.25 -13.72
N LYS A 55 -6.55 16.80 -12.56
CA LYS A 55 -7.86 17.45 -12.34
C LYS A 55 -8.11 18.65 -13.25
N ASN A 56 -7.06 19.29 -13.73
CA ASN A 56 -7.19 20.46 -14.60
C ASN A 56 -7.71 20.10 -16.00
N TYR A 57 -7.70 18.81 -16.35
CA TYR A 57 -8.18 18.29 -17.62
C TYR A 57 -9.53 17.61 -17.42
N ASN A 58 -10.60 18.25 -17.90
CA ASN A 58 -11.97 17.76 -17.76
C ASN A 58 -12.40 16.85 -18.92
N LYS A 59 -11.69 16.90 -20.05
CA LYS A 59 -11.95 16.05 -21.21
C LYS A 59 -10.69 15.25 -21.56
N PRO A 60 -10.84 13.98 -22.00
CA PRO A 60 -9.71 13.17 -22.48
C PRO A 60 -8.90 13.84 -23.60
N GLU A 61 -9.56 14.62 -24.47
CA GLU A 61 -8.95 15.37 -25.57
C GLU A 61 -7.99 16.48 -25.10
N ASP A 62 -8.30 17.12 -23.97
CA ASP A 62 -7.46 18.17 -23.39
C ASP A 62 -6.16 17.57 -22.85
N LEU A 63 -6.26 16.38 -22.23
CA LEU A 63 -5.10 15.65 -21.71
C LEU A 63 -4.21 15.09 -22.83
N TYR A 64 -4.78 14.70 -23.97
CA TYR A 64 -3.99 14.29 -25.14
C TYR A 64 -3.12 15.44 -25.67
N THR A 65 -3.67 16.65 -25.72
CA THR A 65 -2.97 17.84 -26.24
C THR A 65 -1.77 18.22 -25.37
N GLU A 66 -1.96 18.21 -24.04
CA GLU A 66 -0.94 18.60 -23.06
C GLU A 66 -0.21 17.38 -22.45
N TYR A 67 -0.29 16.23 -23.10
CA TYR A 67 0.21 14.96 -22.57
C TYR A 67 1.69 15.02 -22.17
N GLU A 68 2.52 15.71 -22.96
CA GLU A 68 3.96 15.81 -22.71
C GLU A 68 4.27 16.57 -21.40
N GLN A 69 3.45 17.56 -21.05
CA GLN A 69 3.57 18.31 -19.80
C GLN A 69 3.17 17.44 -18.60
N VAL A 70 2.07 16.68 -18.74
CA VAL A 70 1.62 15.71 -17.72
C VAL A 70 2.66 14.62 -17.52
N ASN A 71 3.20 14.07 -18.62
CA ASN A 71 4.23 13.05 -18.61
C ASN A 71 5.49 13.53 -17.87
N SER A 72 6.03 14.68 -18.26
CA SER A 72 7.22 15.27 -17.62
C SER A 72 7.01 15.50 -16.11
N SER A 73 5.82 15.97 -15.72
CA SER A 73 5.49 16.25 -14.32
C SER A 73 5.40 14.97 -13.50
N LEU A 74 4.74 13.92 -14.01
CA LEU A 74 4.59 12.64 -13.33
C LEU A 74 5.91 11.84 -13.29
N GLU A 75 6.75 11.93 -14.34
CA GLU A 75 8.08 11.33 -14.34
C GLU A 75 9.05 12.01 -13.35
N SER A 76 8.88 13.32 -13.10
CA SER A 76 9.67 14.05 -12.10
C SER A 76 9.24 13.76 -10.66
N ASN A 77 8.08 13.14 -10.45
CA ASN A 77 7.54 12.87 -9.12
C ASN A 77 8.31 11.73 -8.43
N HIS A 78 8.84 12.01 -7.24
CA HIS A 78 9.69 11.07 -6.51
C HIS A 78 9.04 9.70 -6.22
N ILE A 79 7.71 9.64 -6.05
CA ILE A 79 6.98 8.40 -5.75
C ILE A 79 6.33 7.79 -6.99
N LEU A 80 5.77 8.63 -7.86
CA LEU A 80 5.02 8.15 -9.02
C LEU A 80 5.91 7.86 -10.24
N SER A 81 7.16 8.33 -10.28
CA SER A 81 8.01 8.24 -11.47
C SER A 81 8.20 6.82 -12.01
N GLN A 82 8.46 5.83 -11.15
CA GLN A 82 8.66 4.45 -11.60
C GLN A 82 7.36 3.80 -12.12
N PRO A 83 6.25 3.75 -11.36
CA PRO A 83 5.00 3.18 -11.87
C PRO A 83 4.45 3.95 -13.06
N TRP A 84 4.62 5.28 -13.12
CA TRP A 84 4.25 6.09 -14.27
C TRP A 84 5.06 5.74 -15.52
N ARG A 85 6.39 5.58 -15.42
CA ARG A 85 7.22 5.15 -16.56
C ARG A 85 6.83 3.77 -17.10
N GLU A 86 6.40 2.85 -16.24
CA GLU A 86 5.91 1.54 -16.69
C GLU A 86 4.57 1.66 -17.40
N PHE A 87 3.65 2.45 -16.87
CA PHE A 87 2.35 2.70 -17.46
C PHE A 87 2.44 3.50 -18.78
N ASN A 88 3.28 4.54 -18.83
CA ASN A 88 3.50 5.37 -20.02
C ASN A 88 3.97 4.54 -21.23
N LYS A 89 4.76 3.48 -20.99
CA LYS A 89 5.20 2.56 -22.05
C LYS A 89 4.07 1.76 -22.69
N THR A 90 2.92 1.63 -22.03
CA THR A 90 1.76 0.91 -22.55
C THR A 90 0.71 1.81 -23.18
N ILE A 91 0.89 3.13 -23.09
CA ILE A 91 -0.07 4.08 -23.65
C ILE A 91 0.05 4.11 -25.18
N LEU A 92 -1.07 3.86 -25.84
CA LEU A 92 -1.24 3.91 -27.28
C LEU A 92 -1.80 5.28 -27.66
N LYS A 93 -1.12 5.97 -28.59
CA LYS A 93 -1.58 7.23 -29.18
C LYS A 93 -2.36 6.91 -30.48
N PRO A 94 -3.47 7.59 -30.78
CA PRO A 94 -4.17 7.41 -32.04
C PRO A 94 -3.27 7.77 -33.23
N GLU A 95 -3.19 6.91 -34.24
CA GLU A 95 -2.34 7.10 -35.42
C GLU A 95 -3.11 7.63 -36.64
N ALA A 96 -4.44 7.48 -36.67
CA ALA A 96 -5.26 7.79 -37.84
C ALA A 96 -5.83 9.23 -37.83
N PRO A 97 -5.73 9.99 -38.94
CA PRO A 97 -6.41 11.28 -39.07
C PRO A 97 -7.94 11.08 -39.07
N GLY A 98 -8.59 11.48 -37.97
CA GLY A 98 -10.04 11.35 -37.76
C GLY A 98 -10.42 10.56 -36.51
N ASP A 99 -9.48 9.84 -35.89
CA ASP A 99 -9.72 9.24 -34.58
C ASP A 99 -9.87 10.31 -33.50
N LYS A 100 -10.67 10.00 -32.47
CA LYS A 100 -10.76 10.88 -31.29
C LYS A 100 -9.37 10.94 -30.66
N GLN A 101 -8.93 12.16 -30.32
CA GLN A 101 -7.64 12.43 -29.68
C GLN A 101 -7.64 11.96 -28.22
N ILE A 102 -7.72 10.65 -28.01
CA ILE A 102 -7.84 10.00 -26.71
C ILE A 102 -6.70 8.99 -26.58
N LEU A 103 -6.08 8.93 -25.40
CA LEU A 103 -5.04 7.96 -25.11
C LEU A 103 -5.67 6.65 -24.68
N HIS A 104 -5.12 5.52 -25.14
CA HIS A 104 -5.61 4.20 -24.74
C HIS A 104 -4.54 3.43 -23.97
N SER A 105 -4.97 2.58 -23.04
CA SER A 105 -4.07 1.63 -22.37
C SER A 105 -4.66 0.22 -22.35
N PRO A 106 -3.87 -0.83 -22.62
CA PRO A 106 -4.29 -2.23 -22.56
C PRO A 106 -4.50 -2.75 -21.13
N PHE A 107 -4.05 -1.99 -20.13
CA PHE A 107 -4.17 -2.31 -18.70
C PHE A 107 -4.69 -1.09 -17.93
N PRO A 108 -5.52 -1.29 -16.89
CA PRO A 108 -5.97 -0.20 -16.05
C PRO A 108 -4.79 0.36 -15.23
N ALA A 109 -4.84 1.65 -14.91
CA ALA A 109 -3.82 2.31 -14.09
C ALA A 109 -3.66 1.62 -12.71
N SER A 110 -4.73 1.04 -12.16
CA SER A 110 -4.69 0.24 -10.92
C SER A 110 -3.67 -0.90 -10.93
N HIS A 111 -3.30 -1.42 -12.11
CA HIS A 111 -2.28 -2.46 -12.25
C HIS A 111 -0.87 -1.97 -11.87
N TYR A 112 -0.55 -0.73 -12.22
CA TYR A 112 0.78 -0.14 -11.98
C TYR A 112 0.84 0.64 -10.66
N PHE A 113 -0.24 1.33 -10.31
CA PHE A 113 -0.35 2.18 -9.13
C PHE A 113 -0.91 1.42 -7.93
N THR A 114 -0.20 0.39 -7.46
CA THR A 114 -0.57 -0.38 -6.25
C THR A 114 0.00 0.26 -4.97
N THR A 115 -0.65 0.02 -3.81
CA THR A 115 -0.20 0.57 -2.51
C THR A 115 1.23 0.16 -2.22
N ASP A 116 1.52 -1.13 -2.37
CA ASP A 116 2.83 -1.71 -2.12
C ASP A 116 3.91 -1.06 -2.98
N ARG A 117 3.69 -0.92 -4.29
CA ARG A 117 4.69 -0.30 -5.19
C ARG A 117 4.94 1.16 -4.85
N LEU A 118 3.89 1.92 -4.54
CA LEU A 118 4.03 3.34 -4.22
C LEU A 118 4.72 3.58 -2.87
N LEU A 119 4.54 2.68 -1.91
CA LEU A 119 5.11 2.82 -0.58
C LEU A 119 6.45 2.10 -0.40
N GLN A 120 6.82 1.16 -1.28
CA GLN A 120 7.99 0.27 -1.13
C GLN A 120 9.29 1.01 -0.82
N ASN A 121 9.55 2.13 -1.49
CA ASN A 121 10.81 2.89 -1.33
C ASN A 121 10.78 3.87 -0.15
N SER A 122 9.59 4.23 0.33
CA SER A 122 9.42 5.26 1.37
C SER A 122 9.13 4.65 2.74
N ILE A 123 8.48 3.50 2.79
CA ILE A 123 7.93 2.90 4.01
C ILE A 123 8.15 1.37 3.99
N PRO A 124 8.83 0.80 4.99
CA PRO A 124 8.91 -0.65 5.16
C PRO A 124 7.56 -1.21 5.64
N LEU A 125 6.63 -1.41 4.70
CA LEU A 125 5.24 -1.78 4.98
C LEU A 125 5.12 -3.09 5.79
N HIS A 126 5.94 -4.09 5.43
CA HIS A 126 6.04 -5.37 6.16
C HIS A 126 6.38 -5.19 7.64
N PHE A 127 7.33 -4.30 7.96
CA PHE A 127 7.74 -4.05 9.34
C PHE A 127 6.60 -3.43 10.15
N TYR A 128 5.93 -2.41 9.60
CA TYR A 128 4.81 -1.75 10.28
C TYR A 128 3.58 -2.66 10.42
N HIS A 129 3.34 -3.58 9.49
CA HIS A 129 2.30 -4.61 9.66
C HIS A 129 2.63 -5.61 10.79
N ALA A 130 3.91 -5.93 10.99
CA ALA A 130 4.33 -6.84 12.06
C ALA A 130 4.47 -6.16 13.44
N LEU A 131 4.68 -4.84 13.48
CA LEU A 131 4.96 -4.10 14.70
C LEU A 131 3.91 -4.25 15.83
N PRO A 132 2.58 -4.24 15.57
CA PRO A 132 1.59 -4.52 16.62
C PRO A 132 1.85 -5.86 17.33
N ASN A 133 2.21 -6.89 16.56
CA ASN A 133 2.50 -8.22 17.11
C ASN A 133 3.78 -8.21 17.94
N TYR A 134 4.80 -7.46 17.53
CA TYR A 134 6.02 -7.29 18.31
C TYR A 134 5.79 -6.56 19.64
N LEU A 135 4.93 -5.53 19.65
CA LEU A 135 4.56 -4.80 20.87
C LEU A 135 3.77 -5.69 21.84
N THR A 136 2.80 -6.45 21.33
CA THR A 136 2.04 -7.42 22.14
C THR A 136 2.97 -8.51 22.67
N GLY A 137 3.86 -9.05 21.83
CA GLY A 137 4.85 -10.05 22.21
C GLY A 137 5.79 -9.54 23.28
N ALA A 138 6.29 -8.30 23.17
CA ALA A 138 7.14 -7.68 24.19
C ALA A 138 6.41 -7.53 25.54
N GLY A 139 5.13 -7.14 25.54
CA GLY A 139 4.31 -7.09 26.75
C GLY A 139 4.12 -8.46 27.40
N ILE A 140 3.81 -9.50 26.60
CA ILE A 140 3.66 -10.88 27.08
C ILE A 140 4.97 -11.42 27.65
N LEU A 141 6.11 -11.16 26.99
CA LEU A 141 7.43 -11.53 27.49
C LEU A 141 7.73 -10.84 28.83
N GLY A 142 7.36 -9.57 28.98
CA GLY A 142 7.44 -8.86 30.25
C GLY A 142 6.67 -9.56 31.38
N THR A 143 5.46 -10.04 31.10
CA THR A 143 4.67 -10.83 32.05
C THR A 143 5.41 -12.08 32.53
N PHE A 144 5.94 -12.87 31.59
CA PHE A 144 6.67 -14.10 31.91
C PHE A 144 7.92 -13.83 32.74
N VAL A 145 8.69 -12.81 32.38
CA VAL A 145 9.90 -12.42 33.10
C VAL A 145 9.57 -11.93 34.52
N GLY A 146 8.55 -11.09 34.67
CA GLY A 146 8.16 -10.56 35.98
C GLY A 146 7.62 -11.64 36.92
N LEU A 147 6.82 -12.59 36.41
CA LEU A 147 6.37 -13.75 37.19
C LEU A 147 7.54 -14.65 37.59
N ALA A 148 8.44 -14.97 36.65
CA ALA A 148 9.62 -15.79 36.93
C ALA A 148 10.52 -15.15 38.01
N ALA A 149 10.73 -13.84 37.92
CA ALA A 149 11.51 -13.10 38.91
C ALA A 149 10.81 -13.03 40.28
N GLY A 150 9.49 -12.81 40.32
CA GLY A 150 8.72 -12.82 41.57
C GLY A 150 8.77 -14.17 42.29
N ILE A 151 8.63 -15.28 41.56
CA ILE A 151 8.77 -16.64 42.11
C ILE A 151 10.18 -16.87 42.65
N TYR A 152 11.21 -16.48 41.88
CA TYR A 152 12.60 -16.64 42.29
C TYR A 152 12.92 -15.88 43.59
N LEU A 153 12.40 -14.66 43.75
CA LEU A 153 12.58 -13.87 44.97
C LEU A 153 11.76 -14.41 46.17
N ALA A 154 10.61 -15.04 45.91
CA ALA A 154 9.75 -15.59 46.96
C ALA A 154 10.21 -16.97 47.47
N GLN A 155 10.97 -17.73 46.67
CA GLN A 155 11.25 -19.15 46.92
C GLN A 155 11.84 -19.45 48.32
N GLU A 156 12.74 -18.60 48.83
CA GLU A 156 13.40 -18.83 50.12
C GLU A 156 12.50 -18.51 51.32
N GLY A 157 11.59 -17.55 51.18
CA GLY A 157 10.67 -17.17 52.25
C GLY A 157 9.43 -18.07 52.36
N LEU A 158 9.12 -18.85 51.32
CA LEU A 158 7.99 -19.79 51.31
C LEU A 158 8.20 -21.02 52.22
N SER A 159 9.44 -21.37 52.53
CA SER A 159 9.77 -22.52 53.41
C SER A 159 9.86 -22.17 54.89
N ASN A 160 9.80 -20.88 55.26
CA ASN A 160 9.92 -20.43 56.64
C ASN A 160 8.62 -19.74 57.10
N PRO A 161 7.87 -20.29 58.08
CA PRO A 161 6.61 -19.72 58.57
C PRO A 161 6.68 -18.24 58.97
N ALA A 162 7.83 -17.77 59.46
CA ALA A 162 8.03 -16.38 59.84
C ALA A 162 8.17 -15.41 58.64
N LEU A 163 8.51 -15.93 57.46
CA LEU A 163 8.80 -15.15 56.24
C LEU A 163 7.76 -15.33 55.13
N VAL A 164 6.78 -16.23 55.30
CA VAL A 164 5.77 -16.55 54.28
C VAL A 164 5.01 -15.29 53.81
N LEU A 165 4.59 -14.41 54.72
CA LEU A 165 3.87 -13.18 54.34
C LEU A 165 4.70 -12.27 53.43
N LYS A 166 6.01 -12.15 53.71
CA LYS A 166 6.94 -11.35 52.89
C LYS A 166 7.18 -12.00 51.52
N ALA A 167 7.29 -13.33 51.48
CA ALA A 167 7.41 -14.08 50.24
C ALA A 167 6.17 -13.92 49.35
N LEU A 168 4.97 -13.95 49.95
CA LEU A 168 3.72 -13.71 49.23
C LEU A 168 3.64 -12.27 48.69
N GLN A 169 4.09 -11.27 49.46
CA GLN A 169 4.19 -9.90 48.97
C GLN A 169 5.11 -9.78 47.76
N LEU A 170 6.32 -10.36 47.81
CA LEU A 170 7.26 -10.35 46.67
C LEU A 170 6.70 -11.03 45.42
N LEU A 171 5.95 -12.12 45.59
CA LEU A 171 5.30 -12.83 44.50
C LEU A 171 4.17 -11.98 43.86
N LEU A 172 3.35 -11.34 44.71
CA LEU A 172 2.27 -10.44 44.27
C LEU A 172 2.82 -9.17 43.61
N ASP A 173 3.92 -8.62 44.11
CA ASP A 173 4.58 -7.45 43.52
C ASP A 173 5.16 -7.81 42.14
N GLY A 174 5.87 -8.93 42.03
CA GLY A 174 6.37 -9.44 40.75
C GLY A 174 5.25 -9.69 39.73
N ALA A 175 4.12 -10.27 40.18
CA ALA A 175 2.96 -10.50 39.32
C ALA A 175 2.25 -9.20 38.91
N SER A 176 1.98 -8.29 39.85
CA SER A 176 1.27 -7.03 39.57
C SER A 176 2.06 -6.12 38.64
N LEU A 177 3.38 -6.03 38.82
CA LEU A 177 4.26 -5.25 37.98
C LEU A 177 4.36 -5.83 36.55
N SER A 178 4.35 -7.14 36.43
CA SER A 178 4.42 -7.80 35.12
C SER A 178 3.14 -7.54 34.30
N PHE A 179 1.97 -7.41 34.93
CA PHE A 179 0.74 -6.98 34.26
C PHE A 179 0.84 -5.57 33.64
N VAL A 180 1.56 -4.63 34.28
CA VAL A 180 1.74 -3.27 33.74
C VAL A 180 2.46 -3.31 32.39
N THR A 181 3.50 -4.15 32.26
CA THR A 181 4.22 -4.31 30.99
C THR A 181 3.34 -4.88 29.88
N SER A 182 2.45 -5.82 30.22
CA SER A 182 1.49 -6.40 29.28
C SER A 182 0.47 -5.36 28.80
N ILE A 183 -0.09 -4.58 29.73
CA ILE A 183 -1.04 -3.50 29.41
C ILE A 183 -0.38 -2.48 28.49
N ALA A 184 0.86 -2.08 28.77
CA ALA A 184 1.59 -1.14 27.92
C ALA A 184 1.82 -1.69 26.50
N GLY A 185 2.22 -2.97 26.39
CA GLY A 185 2.39 -3.63 25.10
C GLY A 185 1.10 -3.75 24.29
N LEU A 186 0.00 -4.15 24.95
CA LEU A 186 -1.31 -4.29 24.31
C LEU A 186 -1.88 -2.93 23.88
N LEU A 187 -1.86 -1.94 24.77
CA LEU A 187 -2.35 -0.59 24.44
C LEU A 187 -1.50 0.04 23.33
N GLY A 188 -0.18 -0.09 23.40
CA GLY A 188 0.73 0.37 22.36
C GLY A 188 0.44 -0.30 21.01
N SER A 189 0.21 -1.62 21.02
CA SER A 189 -0.16 -2.41 19.84
C SER A 189 -1.47 -1.93 19.21
N ILE A 190 -2.53 -1.75 20.00
CA ILE A 190 -3.84 -1.29 19.52
C ILE A 190 -3.74 0.13 18.96
N VAL A 191 -3.13 1.05 19.70
CA VAL A 191 -2.97 2.45 19.29
C VAL A 191 -2.18 2.54 17.99
N PHE A 192 -1.07 1.80 17.88
CA PHE A 192 -0.27 1.76 16.67
C PHE A 192 -1.06 1.14 15.49
N ALA A 193 -1.71 -0.01 15.68
CA ALA A 193 -2.44 -0.71 14.62
C ALA A 193 -3.58 0.12 14.05
N VAL A 194 -4.44 0.67 14.91
CA VAL A 194 -5.55 1.54 14.50
C VAL A 194 -5.00 2.80 13.84
N GLY A 195 -4.04 3.47 14.49
CA GLY A 195 -3.44 4.69 13.97
C GLY A 195 -2.83 4.49 12.58
N PHE A 196 -2.03 3.44 12.39
CA PHE A 196 -1.39 3.11 11.12
C PHE A 196 -2.40 2.76 10.03
N LYS A 197 -3.34 1.87 10.32
CA LYS A 197 -4.38 1.43 9.38
C LYS A 197 -5.24 2.61 8.89
N ASN A 198 -5.62 3.52 9.78
CA ASN A 198 -6.39 4.71 9.40
C ASN A 198 -5.62 5.64 8.44
N ASN A 199 -4.31 5.80 8.61
CA ASN A 199 -3.53 6.64 7.68
C ASN A 199 -3.30 5.91 6.35
N LEU A 200 -3.07 4.60 6.38
CA LEU A 200 -2.92 3.80 5.17
C LEU A 200 -4.19 3.82 4.32
N HIS A 201 -5.38 3.69 4.93
CA HIS A 201 -6.65 3.84 4.23
C HIS A 201 -6.85 5.21 3.59
N LYS A 202 -6.37 6.30 4.23
CA LYS A 202 -6.42 7.64 3.63
C LYS A 202 -5.55 7.73 2.39
N PHE A 203 -4.34 7.18 2.45
CA PHE A 203 -3.43 7.10 1.30
C PHE A 203 -4.05 6.28 0.17
N ASP A 204 -4.60 5.10 0.48
CA ASP A 204 -5.23 4.22 -0.51
C ASP A 204 -6.41 4.86 -1.21
N ASN A 205 -7.23 5.64 -0.49
CA ASN A 205 -8.34 6.39 -1.07
C ASN A 205 -7.88 7.50 -2.02
N ASN A 206 -6.80 8.23 -1.68
CA ASN A 206 -6.27 9.26 -2.58
C ASN A 206 -5.63 8.62 -3.81
N ARG A 207 -4.86 7.55 -3.64
CA ARG A 207 -4.36 6.76 -4.77
C ARG A 207 -5.48 6.24 -5.66
N ALA A 208 -6.57 5.71 -5.07
CA ALA A 208 -7.72 5.24 -5.85
C ALA A 208 -8.33 6.37 -6.70
N LYS A 209 -8.48 7.58 -6.14
CA LYS A 209 -8.92 8.76 -6.90
C LYS A 209 -7.97 9.09 -8.05
N LEU A 210 -6.66 9.04 -7.83
CA LEU A 210 -5.68 9.27 -8.89
C LEU A 210 -5.85 8.23 -10.01
N VAL A 211 -5.98 6.96 -9.65
CA VAL A 211 -6.20 5.86 -10.61
C VAL A 211 -7.49 6.07 -11.40
N ASP A 212 -8.60 6.36 -10.74
CA ASP A 212 -9.90 6.60 -11.40
C ASP A 212 -9.80 7.79 -12.38
N MET A 213 -9.06 8.84 -12.02
CA MET A 213 -8.83 10.00 -12.90
C MET A 213 -7.92 9.69 -14.08
N LEU A 214 -6.93 8.82 -13.91
CA LEU A 214 -6.08 8.36 -15.01
C LEU A 214 -6.89 7.48 -15.96
N ASP A 215 -7.66 6.51 -15.44
CA ASP A 215 -8.48 5.61 -16.26
C ASP A 215 -9.65 6.34 -16.96
N ALA A 216 -10.13 7.47 -16.40
CA ALA A 216 -11.14 8.31 -17.05
C ALA A 216 -10.57 9.14 -18.22
N ASN A 217 -9.29 9.51 -18.18
CA ASN A 217 -8.64 10.32 -19.22
C ASN A 217 -7.83 9.48 -20.22
N ILE A 218 -7.42 8.27 -19.82
CA ILE A 218 -6.70 7.30 -20.62
C ILE A 218 -7.61 6.08 -20.69
N GLU A 219 -8.37 5.97 -21.78
CA GLU A 219 -9.41 4.99 -21.92
C GLU A 219 -8.81 3.57 -21.87
N PHE A 220 -9.26 2.79 -20.90
CA PHE A 220 -8.92 1.38 -20.83
C PHE A 220 -9.56 0.66 -22.03
N LEU A 221 -8.72 0.15 -22.91
CA LEU A 221 -9.14 -0.67 -24.03
C LEU A 221 -8.51 -2.04 -23.85
N SER A 222 -9.29 -3.02 -23.44
CA SER A 222 -8.73 -4.33 -23.12
C SER A 222 -8.07 -4.95 -24.35
N LEU A 223 -7.02 -5.75 -24.15
CA LEU A 223 -6.39 -6.51 -25.25
C LEU A 223 -7.39 -7.38 -26.02
N GLU A 224 -8.45 -7.86 -25.36
CA GLU A 224 -9.53 -8.59 -26.03
C GLU A 224 -10.36 -7.69 -26.94
N GLN A 225 -10.67 -6.47 -26.49
CA GLN A 225 -11.38 -5.48 -27.31
C GLN A 225 -10.52 -5.02 -28.48
N LEU A 226 -9.23 -4.76 -28.25
CA LEU A 226 -8.25 -4.46 -29.30
C LEU A 226 -8.18 -5.58 -30.34
N ASN A 227 -7.96 -6.82 -29.91
CA ASN A 227 -7.89 -7.98 -30.80
C ASN A 227 -9.21 -8.22 -31.55
N LYS A 228 -10.35 -8.00 -30.89
CA LYS A 228 -11.67 -8.10 -31.52
C LYS A 228 -11.86 -7.00 -32.56
N GLN A 229 -11.46 -5.78 -32.26
CA GLN A 229 -11.54 -4.65 -33.19
C GLN A 229 -10.64 -4.89 -34.40
N GLU A 230 -9.44 -5.43 -34.22
CA GLU A 230 -8.55 -5.82 -35.32
C GLU A 230 -9.17 -6.93 -36.18
N LEU A 231 -9.77 -7.94 -35.56
CA LEU A 231 -10.49 -9.01 -36.26
C LEU A 231 -11.67 -8.46 -37.08
N ASP A 232 -12.46 -7.56 -36.48
CA ASP A 232 -13.61 -6.95 -37.14
C ASP A 232 -13.18 -6.01 -38.27
N LEU A 233 -12.10 -5.25 -38.10
CA LEU A 233 -11.48 -4.46 -39.17
C LEU A 233 -10.94 -5.34 -40.31
N SER A 234 -10.32 -6.48 -39.99
CA SER A 234 -9.83 -7.44 -40.98
C SER A 234 -10.98 -8.08 -41.79
N ARG A 235 -12.09 -8.40 -41.12
CA ARG A 235 -13.32 -8.86 -41.77
C ARG A 235 -13.89 -7.79 -42.72
N GLN A 236 -14.02 -6.55 -42.25
CA GLN A 236 -14.49 -5.44 -43.09
C GLN A 236 -13.60 -5.20 -44.32
N ARG A 237 -12.28 -5.34 -44.19
CA ARG A 237 -11.35 -5.25 -45.33
C ARG A 237 -11.62 -6.36 -46.35
N THR A 238 -11.85 -7.58 -45.89
CA THR A 238 -12.19 -8.72 -46.76
C THR A 238 -13.52 -8.48 -47.48
N ASP A 239 -14.56 -8.08 -46.75
CA ASP A 239 -15.88 -7.80 -47.31
C ASP A 239 -15.83 -6.66 -48.36
N SER A 240 -15.00 -5.64 -48.11
CA SER A 240 -14.78 -4.53 -49.03
C SER A 240 -14.08 -4.98 -50.32
N LEU A 241 -13.09 -5.88 -50.21
CA LEU A 241 -12.43 -6.47 -51.37
C LEU A 241 -13.40 -7.32 -52.20
N ASP A 242 -14.23 -8.14 -51.57
CA ASP A 242 -15.23 -8.94 -52.26
C ASP A 242 -16.25 -8.06 -52.99
N THR A 243 -16.70 -6.98 -52.35
CA THR A 243 -17.60 -6.00 -52.96
C THR A 243 -16.93 -5.31 -54.17
N PHE A 244 -15.66 -4.93 -54.04
CA PHE A 244 -14.88 -4.33 -55.13
C PHE A 244 -14.69 -5.29 -56.31
N PHE A 245 -14.36 -6.56 -56.05
CA PHE A 245 -14.26 -7.57 -57.09
C PHE A 245 -15.59 -7.80 -57.81
N ASN A 246 -16.70 -7.87 -57.06
CA ASN A 246 -18.03 -7.99 -57.64
C ASN A 246 -18.40 -6.76 -58.49
N GLN A 247 -18.04 -5.55 -58.07
CA GLN A 247 -18.24 -4.33 -58.86
C GLN A 247 -17.40 -4.32 -60.14
N ILE A 248 -16.14 -4.74 -60.09
CA ILE A 248 -15.29 -4.88 -61.29
C ILE A 248 -15.91 -5.90 -62.24
N ALA A 249 -16.32 -7.07 -61.74
CA ALA A 249 -16.92 -8.12 -62.56
C ALA A 249 -18.24 -7.65 -63.21
N PHE A 250 -19.09 -6.95 -62.45
CA PHE A 250 -20.33 -6.37 -62.94
C PHE A 250 -20.07 -5.32 -64.03
N ASN A 251 -19.21 -4.33 -63.76
CA ASN A 251 -18.87 -3.26 -64.71
C ASN A 251 -18.20 -3.80 -65.99
N LEU A 252 -17.32 -4.80 -65.86
CA LEU A 252 -16.72 -5.47 -67.02
C LEU A 252 -17.79 -6.18 -67.85
N THR A 253 -18.70 -6.90 -67.20
CA THR A 253 -19.80 -7.61 -67.90
C THR A 253 -20.74 -6.63 -68.61
N GLU A 254 -21.05 -5.49 -67.98
CA GLU A 254 -21.87 -4.43 -68.57
C GLU A 254 -21.18 -3.79 -69.80
N HIS A 255 -19.90 -3.41 -69.68
CA HIS A 255 -19.17 -2.81 -70.80
C HIS A 255 -18.88 -3.79 -71.96
N PHE A 256 -18.68 -5.08 -71.68
CA PHE A 256 -18.53 -6.08 -72.75
C PHE A 256 -19.87 -6.57 -73.31
N GLY A 257 -20.97 -6.46 -72.56
CA GLY A 257 -22.33 -6.75 -73.04
C GLY A 257 -22.82 -5.75 -74.07
N ASP A 258 -22.51 -4.46 -73.89
CA ASP A 258 -22.88 -3.38 -74.83
C ASP A 258 -22.03 -3.37 -76.13
N VAL A 259 -20.88 -4.06 -76.15
CA VAL A 259 -20.01 -4.15 -77.34
C VAL A 259 -20.35 -5.37 -78.23
N VAL A 260 -21.28 -6.23 -77.80
CA VAL A 260 -21.64 -7.49 -78.49
C VAL A 260 -23.07 -7.48 -79.07
N GLN A 261 -23.79 -6.35 -79.03
CA GLN A 261 -25.02 -6.12 -79.83
C GLN A 261 -24.73 -5.31 -81.09
#